data_AF-A0A399EW39-F1
#
_entry.id   AF-A0A399EW39-F1
#
_cell.length_a   1.000
_cell.length_b   1.000
_cell.length_c   1.000
_cell.angle_alpha   90.00
_cell.angle_beta   90.00
_cell.angle_gamma   90.00
#
_symmetry.space_group_name_H-M   'P 1'
#
loop_
_entity.id
_entity.type
_entity.pdbx_description
1 polymer ?
#
loop_
_entity_poly.entity_id
_entity_poly.type
_entity_poly.pdbx_seq_one_letter_code
_entity_poly.pdbx_strand_id
1 'polypeptide(L)'
;MGASTKARGARPRSRAVEKYGDRAYRFALQESGHMAQNLLLGAAALGMRATVLGSFLEDASAELLGLPPDELVLYALLAGPARPDPGLDEAAVPAPQPWWQWRLYADDPFRGLSEVRGRLLEPLEREGLIEGHWFMLKSDGGPHVRLRLRPSDLAEAGEVAARLERGLADLEAQGLFRAVPTVYEPEEGLFGGRAALEATHRMFCADARVALAAHALGGPDRYLASHLWSELMLRALGLDAFEQWDVWRRVRTLRPGSAEGLEERVRRLAGVLQQLHLQPDEALEASFRRLVPCAQEALAGLRAWGQALQGLNREGRLERGLRGIAAACTLFHWNRMAFAWLEHLLIAEARYRSTRPE
;
A
#
# COMPACT_ATOMS: atom_id res chain seq x y z
N MET A 1 6.95 30.40 -50.54
CA MET A 1 6.82 30.08 -51.98
C MET A 1 8.22 29.90 -52.55
N GLY A 2 8.64 28.79 -53.13
CA GLY A 2 7.91 27.60 -53.54
C GLY A 2 8.79 26.36 -53.46
N ALA A 3 8.12 25.22 -53.30
CA ALA A 3 8.71 23.90 -53.51
C ALA A 3 9.08 23.73 -54.98
N SER A 4 10.23 23.10 -55.24
CA SER A 4 10.50 22.46 -56.53
C SER A 4 11.31 21.18 -56.29
N THR A 5 10.53 20.13 -56.06
CA THR A 5 10.66 18.77 -56.58
C THR A 5 11.91 18.49 -57.43
N LYS A 6 12.92 17.85 -56.84
CA LYS A 6 13.88 17.01 -57.57
C LYS A 6 13.55 15.55 -57.32
N ALA A 7 13.36 14.84 -58.43
CA ALA A 7 13.07 13.42 -58.52
C ALA A 7 13.98 12.57 -57.63
N ARG A 8 13.39 11.84 -56.68
CA ARG A 8 14.02 10.64 -56.14
C ARG A 8 13.66 9.51 -57.08
N GLY A 9 14.68 8.91 -57.70
CA GLY A 9 14.53 7.76 -58.58
C GLY A 9 13.64 6.69 -57.95
N ALA A 10 12.87 6.01 -58.80
CA ALA A 10 11.95 4.96 -58.40
C ALA A 10 12.69 3.96 -57.49
N ARG A 11 12.35 3.99 -56.20
CA ARG A 11 12.72 2.90 -55.29
C ARG A 11 12.04 1.64 -55.82
N PRO A 12 12.73 0.48 -55.87
CA PRO A 12 12.07 -0.77 -56.22
C PRO A 12 10.82 -0.92 -55.33
N ARG A 13 9.67 -1.12 -55.97
CA ARG A 13 8.42 -1.36 -55.24
C ARG A 13 8.50 -2.79 -54.75
N SER A 14 8.19 -3.02 -53.47
CA SER A 14 8.15 -4.39 -52.96
C SER A 14 7.17 -5.22 -53.78
N ARG A 15 7.45 -6.52 -53.96
CA ARG A 15 6.59 -7.45 -54.72
C ARG A 15 5.13 -7.42 -54.26
N ALA A 16 4.90 -7.12 -52.98
CA ALA A 16 3.56 -6.95 -52.41
C ALA A 16 2.85 -5.69 -52.95
N VAL A 17 3.55 -4.55 -53.04
CA VAL A 17 3.02 -3.31 -53.61
C VAL A 17 2.76 -3.45 -55.11
N GLU A 18 3.62 -4.17 -55.84
CA GLU A 18 3.38 -4.46 -57.27
C GLU A 18 2.10 -5.27 -57.49
N LYS A 19 1.82 -6.24 -56.62
CA LYS A 19 0.67 -7.15 -56.76
C LYS A 19 -0.63 -6.59 -56.17
N TYR A 20 -0.56 -5.88 -55.04
CA TYR A 20 -1.73 -5.49 -54.26
C TYR A 20 -1.92 -3.98 -54.11
N GLY A 21 -1.06 -3.17 -54.73
CA GLY A 21 -1.14 -1.71 -54.70
C GLY A 21 -1.21 -1.15 -53.28
N ASP A 22 -2.10 -0.18 -53.06
CA ASP A 22 -2.27 0.50 -51.76
C ASP A 22 -2.73 -0.43 -50.62
N ARG A 23 -3.23 -1.63 -50.94
CA ARG A 23 -3.66 -2.62 -49.93
C ARG A 23 -2.52 -3.50 -49.43
N ALA A 24 -1.37 -3.49 -50.09
CA ALA A 24 -0.23 -4.34 -49.76
C ALA A 24 0.17 -4.24 -48.28
N TYR A 25 0.18 -3.02 -47.73
CA TYR A 25 0.53 -2.79 -46.33
C TYR A 25 -0.46 -3.43 -45.35
N ARG A 26 -1.78 -3.33 -45.63
CA ARG A 26 -2.81 -3.94 -44.78
C ARG A 26 -2.72 -5.46 -44.79
N PHE A 27 -2.46 -6.07 -45.94
CA PHE A 27 -2.24 -7.50 -46.02
C PHE A 27 -0.97 -7.93 -45.29
N ALA A 28 0.12 -7.16 -45.40
CA ALA A 28 1.35 -7.45 -44.68
C ALA A 28 1.14 -7.42 -43.15
N LEU A 29 0.37 -6.46 -42.63
CA LEU A 29 -0.01 -6.42 -41.21
C LEU A 29 -0.89 -7.62 -40.81
N GLN A 30 -1.84 -8.02 -41.64
CA GLN A 30 -2.71 -9.16 -41.35
C GLN A 30 -1.94 -10.48 -41.34
N GLU A 31 -1.10 -10.72 -42.35
CA GLU A 31 -0.30 -11.94 -42.45
C GLU A 31 0.76 -12.01 -41.34
N SER A 32 1.43 -10.88 -41.03
CA SER A 32 2.39 -10.85 -39.91
C SER A 32 1.71 -11.09 -38.56
N GLY A 33 0.47 -10.60 -38.35
CA GLY A 33 -0.33 -10.92 -37.17
C GLY A 33 -0.67 -12.42 -37.06
N HIS A 34 -1.06 -13.06 -38.17
CA HIS A 34 -1.28 -14.52 -38.21
C HIS A 34 0.00 -15.30 -37.90
N MET A 35 1.12 -14.90 -38.49
CA MET A 35 2.42 -15.52 -38.24
C MET A 35 2.85 -15.36 -36.77
N ALA A 36 2.67 -14.18 -36.19
CA ALA A 36 2.94 -13.92 -34.78
C ALA A 36 2.11 -14.84 -33.88
N GLN A 37 0.81 -14.98 -34.14
CA GLN A 37 -0.06 -15.88 -33.37
C GLN A 37 0.39 -17.34 -33.47
N ASN A 38 0.76 -17.81 -34.67
CA ASN A 38 1.27 -19.17 -34.85
C ASN A 38 2.57 -19.40 -34.08
N LEU A 39 3.46 -18.40 -34.02
CA LEU A 39 4.70 -18.47 -33.23
C LEU A 39 4.40 -18.51 -31.72
N LEU A 40 3.44 -17.72 -31.23
CA LEU A 40 3.01 -17.77 -29.83
C LEU A 40 2.46 -19.15 -29.46
N LEU A 41 1.59 -19.71 -30.30
CA LEU A 41 1.01 -21.04 -30.09
C LEU A 41 2.07 -22.15 -30.17
N GLY A 42 3.01 -22.05 -31.12
CA GLY A 42 4.13 -22.97 -31.25
C GLY A 42 5.06 -22.92 -30.03
N ALA A 43 5.37 -21.73 -29.52
CA ALA A 43 6.15 -21.57 -28.30
C ALA A 43 5.45 -22.20 -27.09
N ALA A 44 4.14 -21.96 -26.92
CA ALA A 44 3.35 -22.57 -25.86
C ALA A 44 3.35 -24.11 -25.95
N ALA A 45 3.18 -24.67 -27.14
CA ALA A 45 3.22 -26.12 -27.37
C ALA A 45 4.59 -26.75 -27.04
N LEU A 46 5.67 -25.98 -27.20
CA LEU A 46 7.03 -26.38 -26.86
C LEU A 46 7.41 -26.12 -25.39
N GLY A 47 6.46 -25.67 -24.55
CA GLY A 47 6.74 -25.31 -23.15
C GLY A 47 7.62 -24.06 -22.99
N MET A 48 7.75 -23.26 -24.04
CA MET A 48 8.44 -21.98 -24.03
C MET A 48 7.45 -20.84 -23.76
N ARG A 49 7.98 -19.69 -23.34
CA ARG A 49 7.19 -18.46 -23.27
C ARG A 49 7.55 -17.57 -24.47
N ALA A 50 6.53 -16.97 -25.07
CA ALA A 50 6.71 -15.95 -26.09
C ALA A 50 5.71 -14.81 -25.87
N THR A 51 6.12 -13.58 -26.16
CA THR A 51 5.27 -12.39 -26.07
C THR A 51 5.55 -11.44 -27.22
N VAL A 52 4.50 -10.73 -27.65
CA VAL A 52 4.61 -9.68 -28.66
C VAL A 52 5.06 -8.40 -27.96
N LEU A 53 6.05 -7.71 -28.54
CA LEU A 53 6.46 -6.41 -28.06
C LEU A 53 5.48 -5.34 -28.56
N GLY A 54 4.82 -4.64 -27.63
CA GLY A 54 3.91 -3.54 -27.95
C GLY A 54 4.60 -2.30 -28.51
N SER A 55 5.94 -2.24 -28.44
CA SER A 55 6.77 -1.21 -29.07
C SER A 55 8.19 -1.72 -29.26
N PHE A 56 8.86 -1.29 -30.34
CA PHE A 56 10.27 -1.56 -30.62
C PHE A 56 10.82 -0.45 -31.54
N LEU A 57 12.13 -0.30 -31.59
CA LEU A 57 12.80 0.69 -32.45
C LEU A 57 12.94 0.12 -33.87
N GLU A 58 12.04 0.48 -34.77
CA GLU A 58 11.98 -0.06 -36.14
C GLU A 58 13.31 0.12 -36.90
N ASP A 59 13.84 1.34 -36.95
CA ASP A 59 15.09 1.66 -37.68
C ASP A 59 16.29 0.88 -37.14
N ALA A 60 16.46 0.86 -35.81
CA ALA A 60 17.54 0.13 -35.16
C ALA A 60 17.39 -1.38 -35.35
N SER A 61 16.16 -1.90 -35.39
CA SER A 61 15.89 -3.31 -35.64
C SER A 61 16.21 -3.69 -37.08
N ALA A 62 15.84 -2.85 -38.05
CA ALA A 62 16.15 -3.05 -39.45
C ALA A 62 17.67 -3.01 -39.71
N GLU A 63 18.38 -2.06 -39.07
CA GLU A 63 19.84 -1.96 -39.13
C GLU A 63 20.51 -3.21 -38.54
N LEU A 64 20.08 -3.64 -37.35
CA LEU A 64 20.62 -4.84 -36.69
C LEU A 64 20.41 -6.11 -37.52
N LEU A 65 19.26 -6.23 -38.19
CA LEU A 65 18.91 -7.37 -39.03
C LEU A 65 19.52 -7.28 -40.45
N GLY A 66 20.14 -6.15 -40.80
CA GLY A 66 20.71 -5.91 -42.13
C GLY A 66 19.66 -5.89 -43.24
N LEU A 67 18.44 -5.41 -42.94
CA LEU A 67 17.34 -5.38 -43.91
C LEU A 67 17.58 -4.33 -45.02
N PRO A 68 17.18 -4.60 -46.26
CA PRO A 68 17.26 -3.63 -47.34
C PRO A 68 16.25 -2.47 -47.13
N PRO A 69 16.46 -1.30 -47.76
CA PRO A 69 15.63 -0.10 -47.53
C PRO A 69 14.15 -0.20 -47.92
N ASP A 70 13.75 -1.27 -48.60
CA ASP A 70 12.38 -1.55 -49.04
C ASP A 70 11.67 -2.64 -48.21
N GLU A 71 12.32 -3.15 -47.16
CA GLU A 71 11.74 -4.06 -46.17
C GLU A 71 11.46 -3.35 -44.84
N LEU A 72 10.46 -3.85 -44.10
CA LEU A 72 9.97 -3.26 -42.85
C LEU A 72 9.83 -4.34 -41.79
N VAL A 73 10.17 -4.01 -40.55
CA VAL A 73 9.87 -4.86 -39.39
C VAL A 73 8.45 -4.55 -38.91
N LEU A 74 7.51 -5.49 -39.12
CA LEU A 74 6.09 -5.28 -38.77
C LEU A 74 5.72 -5.77 -37.37
N TYR A 75 6.41 -6.78 -36.87
CA TYR A 75 6.18 -7.39 -35.56
C TYR A 75 7.51 -7.82 -34.96
N ALA A 76 7.68 -7.56 -33.67
CA ALA A 76 8.77 -8.09 -32.87
C ALA A 76 8.21 -8.93 -31.73
N LEU A 77 8.81 -10.10 -31.51
CA LEU A 77 8.45 -11.01 -30.43
C LEU A 77 9.70 -11.37 -29.64
N LEU A 78 9.53 -11.55 -28.33
CA LEU A 78 10.52 -12.19 -27.48
C LEU A 78 10.06 -13.63 -27.22
N ALA A 79 10.95 -14.59 -27.40
CA ALA A 79 10.69 -16.00 -27.10
C ALA A 79 11.88 -16.61 -26.37
N GLY A 80 11.61 -17.50 -25.41
CA GLY A 80 12.66 -18.16 -24.65
C GLY A 80 12.12 -19.25 -23.73
N PRO A 81 13.01 -20.04 -23.11
CA PRO A 81 12.61 -21.01 -22.12
C PRO A 81 11.81 -20.33 -21.01
N ALA A 82 10.75 -20.98 -20.54
CA ALA A 82 10.04 -20.54 -19.35
C ALA A 82 11.02 -20.59 -18.18
N ARG A 83 11.53 -19.44 -17.75
CA ARG A 83 12.15 -19.33 -16.44
C ARG A 83 11.00 -19.42 -15.45
N PRO A 84 11.00 -20.38 -14.49
CA PRO A 84 10.00 -20.37 -13.44
C PRO A 84 10.11 -19.03 -12.73
N ASP A 85 9.07 -18.22 -12.89
CA ASP A 85 8.88 -17.02 -12.10
C ASP A 85 8.28 -17.49 -10.78
N PRO A 86 9.00 -17.42 -9.65
CA PRO A 86 8.47 -17.91 -8.37
C PRO A 86 7.18 -17.20 -7.93
N GLY A 87 6.77 -16.12 -8.62
CA GLY A 87 5.56 -15.35 -8.33
C GLY A 87 4.40 -15.47 -9.32
N LEU A 88 4.53 -16.18 -10.45
CA LEU A 88 3.45 -16.29 -11.43
C LEU A 88 3.05 -17.75 -11.64
N ASP A 89 2.42 -18.31 -10.62
CA ASP A 89 1.57 -19.48 -10.79
C ASP A 89 0.24 -18.99 -11.39
N GLU A 90 0.14 -18.95 -12.72
CA GLU A 90 -1.08 -18.59 -13.45
C GLU A 90 -2.27 -19.55 -13.15
N ALA A 91 -2.00 -20.67 -12.46
CA ALA A 91 -3.01 -21.60 -11.96
C ALA A 91 -3.33 -21.44 -10.46
N ALA A 92 -2.62 -20.58 -9.72
CA ALA A 92 -2.99 -20.26 -8.37
C ALA A 92 -4.24 -19.37 -8.40
N VAL A 93 -5.41 -20.01 -8.26
CA VAL A 93 -6.58 -19.34 -7.68
C VAL A 93 -6.06 -18.52 -6.51
N PRO A 94 -6.23 -17.18 -6.48
CA PRO A 94 -5.72 -16.39 -5.37
C PRO A 94 -6.26 -17.06 -4.10
N ALA A 95 -5.34 -17.54 -3.27
CA ALA A 95 -5.71 -18.14 -1.99
C ALA A 95 -6.68 -17.15 -1.33
N PRO A 96 -7.80 -17.61 -0.75
CA PRO A 96 -8.81 -16.74 -0.19
C PRO A 96 -8.11 -15.67 0.65
N GLN A 97 -8.26 -14.42 0.24
CA GLN A 97 -7.59 -13.32 0.91
C GLN A 97 -8.12 -13.28 2.33
N PRO A 98 -7.28 -13.50 3.36
CA PRO A 98 -7.77 -13.63 4.72
C PRO A 98 -8.37 -12.31 5.22
N TRP A 99 -7.99 -11.19 4.60
CA TRP A 99 -8.51 -9.87 4.89
C TRP A 99 -9.54 -9.44 3.86
N TRP A 100 -10.73 -9.15 4.34
CA TRP A 100 -11.81 -8.55 3.55
C TRP A 100 -11.79 -7.04 3.69
N GLN A 101 -12.29 -6.32 2.67
CA GLN A 101 -12.26 -4.86 2.66
C GLN A 101 -13.57 -4.24 2.16
N TRP A 102 -14.02 -3.23 2.89
CA TRP A 102 -15.12 -2.35 2.49
C TRP A 102 -14.66 -0.89 2.46
N ARG A 103 -15.24 -0.13 1.52
CA ARG A 103 -15.18 1.33 1.51
C ARG A 103 -16.53 1.86 1.99
N LEU A 104 -16.53 2.64 3.07
CA LEU A 104 -17.71 3.26 3.66
C LEU A 104 -17.66 4.76 3.35
N TYR A 105 -18.32 5.17 2.27
CA TYR A 105 -18.32 6.55 1.78
C TYR A 105 -19.31 7.41 2.57
N ALA A 106 -18.83 8.49 3.18
CA ALA A 106 -19.64 9.43 3.96
C ALA A 106 -18.95 10.78 4.09
N ASP A 107 -19.70 11.87 4.19
CA ASP A 107 -19.15 13.21 4.44
C ASP A 107 -18.47 13.30 5.82
N ASP A 108 -19.02 12.59 6.81
CA ASP A 108 -18.39 12.35 8.12
C ASP A 108 -18.12 10.84 8.31
N PRO A 109 -16.93 10.35 7.91
CA PRO A 109 -16.57 8.93 8.01
C PRO A 109 -16.55 8.40 9.46
N PHE A 110 -16.36 9.26 10.46
CA PHE A 110 -16.22 8.82 11.86
C PHE A 110 -17.55 8.46 12.51
N ARG A 111 -18.61 9.20 12.16
CA ARG A 111 -19.97 8.88 12.62
C ARG A 111 -20.37 7.47 12.18
N GLY A 112 -20.19 7.16 10.90
CA GLY A 112 -20.46 5.82 10.36
C GLY A 112 -19.61 4.74 11.01
N LEU A 113 -18.31 5.00 11.19
CA LEU A 113 -17.38 4.05 11.80
C LEU A 113 -17.74 3.68 13.25
N SER A 114 -18.19 4.66 14.04
CA SER A 114 -18.59 4.42 15.44
C SER A 114 -19.77 3.46 15.54
N GLU A 115 -20.77 3.62 14.67
CA GLU A 115 -21.93 2.72 14.59
C GLU A 115 -21.55 1.33 14.09
N VAL A 116 -20.72 1.23 13.05
CA VAL A 116 -20.19 -0.05 12.55
C VAL A 116 -19.43 -0.80 13.64
N ARG A 117 -18.60 -0.09 14.41
CA ARG A 117 -17.84 -0.67 15.51
C ARG A 117 -18.77 -1.27 16.57
N GLY A 118 -19.68 -0.47 17.12
CA GLY A 118 -20.53 -0.91 18.23
C GLY A 118 -21.55 -1.98 17.84
N ARG A 119 -22.14 -1.88 16.64
CA ARG A 119 -23.21 -2.78 16.21
C ARG A 119 -22.73 -4.04 15.49
N LEU A 120 -21.58 -3.98 14.82
CA LEU A 120 -21.10 -5.08 13.97
C LEU A 120 -19.77 -5.65 14.48
N LEU A 121 -18.75 -4.82 14.62
CA LEU A 121 -17.39 -5.33 14.89
C LEU A 121 -17.22 -5.84 16.31
N GLU A 122 -17.67 -5.11 17.33
CA GLU A 122 -17.56 -5.54 18.74
C GLU A 122 -18.31 -6.86 19.03
N PRO A 123 -19.53 -7.10 18.52
CA PRO A 123 -20.18 -8.41 18.62
C PRO A 123 -19.37 -9.53 17.95
N LEU A 124 -18.90 -9.32 16.71
CA LEU A 124 -18.11 -10.33 15.99
C LEU A 124 -16.79 -10.67 16.72
N GLU A 125 -16.12 -9.67 17.31
CA GLU A 125 -14.92 -9.90 18.12
C GLU A 125 -15.23 -10.65 19.42
N ARG A 126 -16.31 -10.28 20.12
CA ARG A 126 -16.72 -10.91 21.38
C ARG A 126 -17.10 -12.37 21.20
N GLU A 127 -17.71 -12.70 20.07
CA GLU A 127 -18.09 -14.07 19.69
C GLU A 127 -16.90 -14.86 19.11
N GLY A 128 -15.73 -14.22 18.90
CA GLY A 128 -14.54 -14.88 18.36
C GLY A 128 -14.62 -15.17 16.87
N LEU A 129 -15.59 -14.60 16.14
CA LEU A 129 -15.82 -14.86 14.72
C LEU A 129 -14.84 -14.12 13.80
N ILE A 130 -14.21 -13.05 14.30
CA ILE A 130 -13.14 -12.34 13.59
C ILE A 130 -11.87 -12.28 14.43
N GLU A 131 -10.72 -12.48 13.79
CA GLU A 131 -9.39 -12.34 14.40
C GLU A 131 -9.10 -10.89 14.76
N GLY A 132 -9.60 -9.97 13.93
CA GLY A 132 -9.53 -8.55 14.18
C GLY A 132 -9.94 -7.69 13.00
N HIS A 133 -10.00 -6.39 13.24
CA HIS A 133 -10.29 -5.39 12.23
C HIS A 133 -9.36 -4.19 12.38
N TRP A 134 -9.21 -3.44 11.29
CA TRP A 134 -8.52 -2.15 11.29
C TRP A 134 -9.03 -1.30 10.14
N PHE A 135 -8.78 0.00 10.20
CA PHE A 135 -9.30 0.92 9.18
C PHE A 135 -8.25 1.94 8.73
N MET A 136 -8.55 2.64 7.64
CA MET A 136 -7.85 3.85 7.20
C MET A 136 -8.88 4.89 6.75
N LEU A 137 -8.50 6.16 6.80
CA LEU A 137 -9.29 7.25 6.25
C LEU A 137 -8.73 7.67 4.90
N LYS A 138 -9.58 7.78 3.89
CA LYS A 138 -9.17 8.08 2.53
C LYS A 138 -10.17 9.02 1.88
N SER A 139 -9.74 9.64 0.79
CA SER A 139 -10.54 10.62 0.04
C SER A 139 -10.56 10.33 -1.46
N ASP A 140 -9.97 9.22 -1.93
CA ASP A 140 -10.04 8.84 -3.34
C ASP A 140 -11.46 8.46 -3.73
N GLY A 141 -12.05 9.24 -4.64
CA GLY A 141 -13.47 9.09 -5.00
C GLY A 141 -14.45 9.59 -3.93
N GLY A 142 -13.98 10.37 -2.95
CA GLY A 142 -14.78 10.94 -1.86
C GLY A 142 -14.30 10.51 -0.47
N PRO A 143 -14.61 11.26 0.61
CA PRO A 143 -14.24 10.87 1.97
C PRO A 143 -14.86 9.53 2.36
N HIS A 144 -14.03 8.61 2.86
CA HIS A 144 -14.48 7.28 3.25
C HIS A 144 -13.56 6.60 4.26
N VAL A 145 -14.13 5.64 4.97
CA VAL A 145 -13.36 4.65 5.73
C VAL A 145 -13.06 3.46 4.84
N ARG A 146 -11.79 3.05 4.76
CA ARG A 146 -11.41 1.71 4.28
C ARG A 146 -11.34 0.77 5.47
N LEU A 147 -12.40 0.00 5.68
CA LEU A 147 -12.48 -1.00 6.74
C LEU A 147 -11.89 -2.31 6.23
N ARG A 148 -11.03 -2.93 7.04
CA ARG A 148 -10.47 -4.25 6.81
C ARG A 148 -10.75 -5.15 8.00
N LEU A 149 -11.13 -6.40 7.77
CA LEU A 149 -11.34 -7.40 8.82
C LEU A 149 -10.98 -8.79 8.34
N ARG A 150 -10.69 -9.68 9.28
CA ARG A 150 -10.31 -11.07 9.00
C ARG A 150 -11.18 -12.03 9.82
N PRO A 151 -11.93 -12.94 9.19
CA PRO A 151 -12.60 -14.03 9.89
C PRO A 151 -11.59 -14.92 10.64
N SER A 152 -11.97 -15.41 11.81
CA SER A 152 -11.14 -16.34 12.59
C SER A 152 -11.05 -17.71 11.94
N ASP A 153 -12.17 -18.18 11.37
CA ASP A 153 -12.27 -19.47 10.66
C ASP A 153 -12.94 -19.27 9.30
N LEU A 154 -12.38 -19.92 8.27
CA LEU A 154 -12.96 -19.94 6.92
C LEU A 154 -14.27 -20.74 6.88
N ALA A 155 -14.48 -21.68 7.80
CA ALA A 155 -15.75 -22.40 7.91
C ALA A 155 -16.91 -21.47 8.34
N GLU A 156 -16.62 -20.47 9.16
CA GLU A 156 -17.60 -19.50 9.67
C GLU A 156 -17.70 -18.24 8.80
N ALA A 157 -16.86 -18.11 7.77
CA ALA A 157 -16.83 -16.96 6.87
C ALA A 157 -18.21 -16.62 6.27
N GLY A 158 -19.01 -17.63 5.90
CA GLY A 158 -20.36 -17.39 5.37
C GLY A 158 -21.26 -16.64 6.34
N GLU A 159 -21.20 -16.97 7.64
CA GLU A 159 -21.98 -16.31 8.68
C GLU A 159 -21.46 -14.88 8.94
N VAL A 160 -20.14 -14.71 9.00
CA VAL A 160 -19.52 -13.38 9.16
C VAL A 160 -19.91 -12.45 8.01
N ALA A 161 -19.83 -12.95 6.77
CA ALA A 161 -20.23 -12.19 5.58
C ALA A 161 -21.72 -11.81 5.64
N ALA A 162 -22.62 -12.76 5.94
CA ALA A 162 -24.05 -12.50 6.01
C ALA A 162 -24.42 -11.47 7.09
N ARG A 163 -23.75 -11.50 8.25
CA ARG A 163 -23.95 -10.49 9.31
C ARG A 163 -23.43 -9.11 8.91
N LEU A 164 -22.25 -9.05 8.31
CA LEU A 164 -21.68 -7.78 7.83
C LEU A 164 -22.52 -7.16 6.72
N GLU A 165 -22.91 -7.94 5.72
CA GLU A 165 -23.72 -7.44 4.59
C GLU A 165 -25.07 -6.90 5.07
N ARG A 166 -25.79 -7.66 5.91
CA ARG A 166 -27.05 -7.18 6.49
C ARG A 166 -26.85 -5.94 7.34
N GLY A 167 -25.87 -5.96 8.24
CA GLY A 167 -25.61 -4.86 9.15
C GLY A 167 -25.16 -3.58 8.45
N LEU A 168 -24.31 -3.69 7.43
CA LEU A 168 -23.89 -2.55 6.61
C LEU A 168 -25.05 -2.01 5.77
N ALA A 169 -25.90 -2.88 5.20
CA ALA A 169 -27.10 -2.46 4.47
C ALA A 169 -28.09 -1.71 5.38
N ASP A 170 -28.28 -2.17 6.63
CA ASP A 170 -29.16 -1.51 7.60
C ASP A 170 -28.64 -0.12 7.99
N LEU A 171 -27.31 0.04 8.13
CA LEU A 171 -26.67 1.32 8.43
C LEU A 171 -26.66 2.26 7.21
N GLU A 172 -26.49 1.72 6.01
CA GLU A 172 -26.62 2.46 4.75
C GLU A 172 -28.05 2.97 4.53
N ALA A 173 -29.07 2.15 4.84
CA ALA A 173 -30.47 2.56 4.79
C ALA A 173 -30.82 3.70 5.79
N GLN A 174 -30.05 3.84 6.87
CA GLN A 174 -30.15 4.97 7.82
C GLN A 174 -29.41 6.23 7.32
N GLY A 175 -28.78 6.19 6.15
CA GLY A 175 -28.08 7.31 5.55
C GLY A 175 -26.72 7.62 6.18
N LEU A 176 -26.10 6.65 6.86
CA LEU A 176 -24.80 6.87 7.53
C LEU A 176 -23.62 6.86 6.56
N PHE A 177 -23.68 6.03 5.53
CA PHE A 177 -22.65 5.89 4.50
C PHE A 177 -23.21 5.09 3.32
N ARG A 178 -22.46 5.06 2.21
CA ARG A 178 -22.59 4.06 1.15
C ARG A 178 -21.48 3.01 1.30
N ALA A 179 -21.84 1.74 1.44
CA ALA A 179 -20.88 0.65 1.60
C ALA A 179 -20.55 0.00 0.24
N VAL A 180 -19.27 -0.20 -0.04
CA VAL A 180 -18.79 -0.84 -1.27
C VAL A 180 -17.74 -1.90 -0.93
N PRO A 181 -18.03 -3.20 -1.14
CA PRO A 181 -17.01 -4.24 -0.99
C PRO A 181 -15.93 -4.08 -2.06
N THR A 182 -14.67 -4.29 -1.69
CA THR A 182 -13.52 -4.17 -2.59
C THR A 182 -12.46 -5.21 -2.27
N VAL A 183 -11.62 -5.54 -3.25
CA VAL A 183 -10.48 -6.46 -3.04
C VAL A 183 -9.40 -5.75 -2.22
N TYR A 184 -8.86 -6.43 -1.21
CA TYR A 184 -7.66 -5.98 -0.51
C TYR A 184 -6.41 -6.42 -1.29
N GLU A 185 -5.49 -5.50 -1.50
CA GLU A 185 -4.17 -5.82 -2.05
C GLU A 185 -3.11 -5.52 -0.99
N PRO A 186 -2.44 -6.56 -0.43
CA PRO A 186 -1.51 -6.38 0.68
C PRO A 186 -0.25 -5.62 0.28
N GLU A 187 0.13 -4.66 1.11
CA GLU A 187 1.30 -3.80 0.88
C GLU A 187 2.61 -4.49 1.33
N GLU A 188 2.87 -5.73 0.91
CA GLU A 188 3.96 -6.59 1.44
C GLU A 188 5.34 -5.91 1.41
N GLY A 189 5.73 -5.35 0.25
CA GLY A 189 7.02 -4.66 0.11
C GLY A 189 7.15 -3.38 0.96
N LEU A 190 6.04 -2.75 1.32
CA LEU A 190 6.05 -1.57 2.21
C LEU A 190 6.38 -1.97 3.66
N PHE A 191 6.01 -3.19 4.05
CA PHE A 191 6.13 -3.68 5.43
C PHE A 191 7.19 -4.78 5.60
N GLY A 192 8.01 -5.03 4.58
CA GLY A 192 9.18 -5.91 4.68
C GLY A 192 8.90 -7.38 4.43
N GLY A 193 7.91 -7.69 3.60
CA GLY A 193 7.54 -9.03 3.17
C GLY A 193 6.30 -9.57 3.89
N ARG A 194 5.74 -10.67 3.37
CA ARG A 194 4.49 -11.27 3.86
C ARG A 194 4.48 -11.55 5.37
N ALA A 195 5.54 -12.15 5.91
CA ALA A 195 5.60 -12.49 7.34
C ALA A 195 5.63 -11.25 8.25
N ALA A 196 6.31 -10.18 7.82
CA ALA A 196 6.36 -8.92 8.54
C ALA A 196 5.02 -8.18 8.45
N LEU A 197 4.37 -8.21 7.28
CA LEU A 197 3.03 -7.66 7.11
C LEU A 197 2.00 -8.36 7.99
N GLU A 198 2.04 -9.69 8.08
CA GLU A 198 1.16 -10.48 8.94
C GLU A 198 1.26 -10.06 10.42
N ALA A 199 2.49 -9.87 10.92
CA ALA A 199 2.70 -9.31 12.26
C ALA A 199 2.20 -7.87 12.37
N THR A 200 2.39 -7.07 11.32
CA THR A 200 1.99 -5.66 11.27
C THR A 200 0.47 -5.49 11.23
N HIS A 201 -0.28 -6.40 10.60
CA HIS A 201 -1.75 -6.39 10.62
C HIS A 201 -2.30 -6.56 12.04
N ARG A 202 -1.72 -7.45 12.85
CA ARG A 202 -2.10 -7.59 14.27
C ARG A 202 -1.83 -6.30 15.05
N MET A 203 -0.69 -5.64 14.78
CA MET A 203 -0.39 -4.32 15.35
C MET A 203 -1.38 -3.25 14.84
N PHE A 204 -1.81 -3.30 13.58
CA PHE A 204 -2.84 -2.39 13.05
C PHE A 204 -4.21 -2.57 13.71
N CYS A 205 -4.57 -3.78 14.12
CA CYS A 205 -5.77 -4.01 14.92
C CYS A 205 -5.67 -3.37 16.31
N ALA A 206 -4.49 -3.43 16.94
CA ALA A 206 -4.25 -2.72 18.20
C ALA A 206 -4.27 -1.20 18.00
N ASP A 207 -3.57 -0.70 16.98
CA ASP A 207 -3.50 0.71 16.59
C ASP A 207 -4.88 1.31 16.28
N ALA A 208 -5.74 0.57 15.57
CA ALA A 208 -7.11 0.99 15.28
C ALA A 208 -7.94 1.17 16.56
N ARG A 209 -7.82 0.26 17.52
CA ARG A 209 -8.48 0.37 18.84
C ARG A 209 -7.95 1.57 19.64
N VAL A 210 -6.64 1.80 19.61
CA VAL A 210 -6.01 2.98 20.23
C VAL A 210 -6.51 4.27 19.59
N ALA A 211 -6.57 4.33 18.25
CA ALA A 211 -7.05 5.52 17.55
C ALA A 211 -8.51 5.84 17.89
N LEU A 212 -9.39 4.84 17.88
CA LEU A 212 -10.80 4.99 18.27
C LEU A 212 -10.96 5.48 19.71
N ALA A 213 -10.19 4.90 20.64
CA ALA A 213 -10.17 5.36 22.03
C ALA A 213 -9.66 6.81 22.15
N ALA A 214 -8.60 7.16 21.41
CA ALA A 214 -8.04 8.51 21.43
C ALA A 214 -8.99 9.56 20.84
N HIS A 215 -9.79 9.20 19.82
CA HIS A 215 -10.84 10.08 19.29
C HIS A 215 -11.92 10.38 20.33
N ALA A 216 -12.23 9.43 21.22
CA ALA A 216 -13.19 9.63 22.30
C ALA A 216 -12.69 10.57 23.42
N LEU A 217 -11.37 10.72 23.59
CA LEU A 217 -10.78 11.62 24.60
C LEU A 217 -10.90 13.11 24.22
N GLY A 218 -10.81 13.43 22.93
CA GLY A 218 -10.80 14.81 22.42
C GLY A 218 -9.58 15.63 22.87
N GLY A 219 -9.49 16.87 22.38
CA GLY A 219 -8.55 17.88 22.87
C GLY A 219 -7.06 17.44 22.90
N PRO A 220 -6.28 17.87 23.92
CA PRO A 220 -4.84 17.58 24.02
C PRO A 220 -4.54 16.09 24.27
N ASP A 221 -5.47 15.37 24.91
CA ASP A 221 -5.31 13.97 25.28
C ASP A 221 -5.26 13.04 24.06
N ARG A 222 -6.02 13.36 23.00
CA ARG A 222 -5.93 12.68 21.69
C ARG A 222 -4.51 12.72 21.12
N TYR A 223 -3.85 13.88 21.19
CA TYR A 223 -2.48 14.04 20.68
C TYR A 223 -1.46 13.35 21.58
N LEU A 224 -1.63 13.44 22.90
CA LEU A 224 -0.77 12.76 23.86
C LEU A 224 -0.81 11.23 23.66
N ALA A 225 -1.99 10.65 23.46
CA ALA A 225 -2.15 9.22 23.15
C ALA A 225 -1.36 8.83 21.89
N SER A 226 -1.44 9.62 20.82
CA SER A 226 -0.68 9.38 19.59
C SER A 226 0.84 9.47 19.80
N HIS A 227 1.29 10.45 20.59
CA HIS A 227 2.72 10.62 20.87
C HIS A 227 3.28 9.49 21.73
N LEU A 228 2.56 9.06 22.77
CA LEU A 228 2.92 7.90 23.59
C LEU A 228 2.99 6.63 22.73
N TRP A 229 1.95 6.37 21.92
CA TRP A 229 1.90 5.21 21.05
C TRP A 229 3.04 5.19 20.04
N SER A 230 3.32 6.33 19.38
CA SER A 230 4.43 6.44 18.43
C SER A 230 5.79 6.21 19.09
N GLU A 231 6.00 6.73 20.30
CA GLU A 231 7.24 6.52 21.06
C GLU A 231 7.43 5.04 21.40
N LEU A 232 6.41 4.43 22.00
CA LEU A 232 6.42 3.02 22.40
C LEU A 232 6.58 2.09 21.19
N MET A 233 6.03 2.45 20.03
CA MET A 233 6.19 1.67 18.78
C MET A 233 7.65 1.62 18.34
N LEU A 234 8.36 2.75 18.38
CA LEU A 234 9.77 2.78 17.99
C LEU A 234 10.63 1.98 18.97
N ARG A 235 10.33 2.04 20.26
CA ARG A 235 11.04 1.28 21.31
C ARG A 235 10.77 -0.21 21.25
N ALA A 236 9.54 -0.62 20.90
CA ALA A 236 9.20 -2.02 20.69
C ALA A 236 10.00 -2.68 19.56
N LEU A 237 10.47 -1.90 18.59
CA LEU A 237 11.38 -2.38 17.53
C LEU A 237 12.84 -2.48 17.98
N GLY A 238 13.18 -2.05 19.20
CA GLY A 238 14.54 -2.06 19.72
C GLY A 238 15.46 -1.01 19.06
N LEU A 239 14.89 0.06 18.49
CA LEU A 239 15.65 1.09 17.81
C LEU A 239 16.39 1.98 18.82
N ASP A 240 17.68 2.20 18.59
CA ASP A 240 18.46 3.16 19.37
C ASP A 240 18.11 4.63 19.04
N ALA A 241 18.68 5.59 19.77
CA ALA A 241 18.39 7.01 19.59
C ALA A 241 18.68 7.53 18.17
N PHE A 242 19.78 7.09 17.54
CA PHE A 242 20.12 7.48 16.16
C PHE A 242 19.13 6.87 15.16
N GLU A 243 18.72 5.64 15.40
CA GLU A 243 17.75 4.96 14.55
C GLU A 243 16.36 5.55 14.66
N GLN A 244 15.91 5.89 15.87
CA GLN A 244 14.64 6.58 16.11
C GLN A 244 14.62 7.95 15.42
N TRP A 245 15.72 8.71 15.50
CA TRP A 245 15.86 9.96 14.77
C TRP A 245 15.76 9.78 13.25
N ASP A 246 16.41 8.74 12.69
CA ASP A 246 16.34 8.44 11.26
C ASP A 246 14.93 8.03 10.81
N VAL A 247 14.11 7.43 11.69
CA VAL A 247 12.67 7.22 11.40
C VAL A 247 11.97 8.55 11.19
N TRP A 248 12.16 9.52 12.09
CA TRP A 248 11.55 10.84 11.96
C TRP A 248 12.06 11.61 10.74
N ARG A 249 13.35 11.45 10.39
CA ARG A 249 13.90 11.95 9.12
C ARG A 249 13.17 11.35 7.91
N ARG A 250 12.93 10.04 7.89
CA ARG A 250 12.19 9.36 6.80
C ARG A 250 10.73 9.80 6.74
N VAL A 251 10.07 9.99 7.88
CA VAL A 251 8.70 10.52 7.94
C VAL A 251 8.62 11.90 7.29
N ARG A 252 9.60 12.78 7.56
CA ARG A 252 9.70 14.10 6.88
C ARG A 252 9.91 13.96 5.37
N THR A 253 10.76 13.05 4.93
CA THR A 253 10.95 12.78 3.49
C THR A 253 9.67 12.30 2.81
N LEU A 254 8.88 11.45 3.48
CA LEU A 254 7.61 10.95 2.97
C LEU A 254 6.46 11.98 3.04
N ARG A 255 6.66 13.11 3.73
CA ARG A 255 5.70 14.20 3.89
C ARG A 255 6.39 15.53 3.61
N PRO A 256 6.81 15.78 2.36
CA PRO A 256 7.55 16.99 2.02
C PRO A 256 6.65 18.22 2.20
N GLY A 257 7.18 19.27 2.83
CA GLY A 257 6.49 20.53 3.03
C GLY A 257 7.35 21.51 3.82
N SER A 258 6.97 22.79 3.79
CA SER A 258 7.63 23.84 4.57
C SER A 258 6.92 24.05 5.90
N ALA A 259 7.69 24.20 6.97
CA ALA A 259 7.21 24.62 8.29
C ALA A 259 7.39 26.13 8.52
N GLU A 260 7.59 26.91 7.45
CA GLU A 260 7.76 28.36 7.50
C GLU A 260 6.59 29.04 8.22
N GLY A 261 6.90 29.88 9.20
CA GLY A 261 5.90 30.54 10.04
C GLY A 261 5.38 29.67 11.20
N LEU A 262 5.86 28.43 11.34
CA LEU A 262 5.51 27.53 12.44
C LEU A 262 6.66 27.33 13.44
N GLU A 263 7.78 28.05 13.30
CA GLU A 263 9.00 27.83 14.08
C GLU A 263 8.76 27.85 15.59
N GLU A 264 7.94 28.79 16.08
CA GLU A 264 7.58 28.88 17.50
C GLU A 264 6.80 27.65 17.97
N ARG A 265 5.84 27.19 17.16
CA ARG A 265 5.01 26.01 17.47
C ARG A 265 5.86 24.74 17.46
N VAL A 266 6.74 24.60 16.46
CA VAL A 266 7.71 23.51 16.36
C VAL A 266 8.61 23.49 17.59
N ARG A 267 9.14 24.65 18.02
CA ARG A 267 10.05 24.73 19.16
C ARG A 267 9.36 24.31 20.46
N ARG A 268 8.13 24.79 20.71
CA ARG A 268 7.35 24.41 21.89
C ARG A 268 7.03 22.92 21.91
N LEU A 269 6.53 22.38 20.79
CA LEU A 269 6.20 20.96 20.69
C LEU A 269 7.46 20.09 20.82
N ALA A 270 8.57 20.48 20.19
CA ALA A 270 9.84 19.76 20.31
C ALA A 270 10.32 19.69 21.77
N GLY A 271 10.17 20.77 22.55
CA GLY A 271 10.49 20.75 23.98
C GLY A 271 9.66 19.73 24.76
N VAL A 272 8.35 19.66 24.52
CA VAL A 272 7.46 18.66 25.15
C VAL A 272 7.83 17.24 24.73
N LEU A 273 8.07 17.02 23.43
CA LEU A 273 8.42 15.70 22.90
C LEU A 273 9.80 15.23 23.33
N GLN A 274 10.75 16.14 23.57
CA GLN A 274 12.04 15.82 24.16
C GLN A 274 11.86 15.30 25.60
N GLN A 275 11.03 15.96 26.41
CA GLN A 275 10.74 15.48 27.77
C GLN A 275 10.09 14.09 27.76
N LEU A 276 9.22 13.82 26.79
CA LEU A 276 8.62 12.49 26.59
C LEU A 276 9.67 11.45 26.19
N HIS A 277 10.56 11.78 25.26
CA HIS A 277 11.61 10.89 24.77
C HIS A 277 12.61 10.50 25.88
N LEU A 278 12.85 11.38 26.84
CA LEU A 278 13.74 11.11 27.97
C LEU A 278 13.11 10.22 29.06
N GLN A 279 11.80 9.94 29.00
CA GLN A 279 11.15 9.06 29.97
C GLN A 279 11.56 7.58 29.78
N PRO A 280 11.68 6.81 30.86
CA PRO A 280 11.84 5.36 30.77
C PRO A 280 10.55 4.68 30.31
N ASP A 281 10.68 3.45 29.80
CA ASP A 281 9.56 2.69 29.21
C ASP A 281 8.41 2.49 30.21
N GLU A 282 8.73 2.21 31.48
CA GLU A 282 7.72 2.00 32.52
C GLU A 282 6.85 3.24 32.73
N ALA A 283 7.45 4.44 32.67
CA ALA A 283 6.73 5.70 32.85
C ALA A 283 5.85 6.03 31.63
N LEU A 284 6.33 5.77 30.42
CA LEU A 284 5.56 5.93 29.19
C LEU A 284 4.37 4.98 29.16
N GLU A 285 4.59 3.70 29.47
CA GLU A 285 3.51 2.71 29.50
C GLU A 285 2.50 3.02 30.61
N ALA A 286 2.93 3.46 31.79
CA ALA A 286 2.02 3.87 32.86
C ALA A 286 1.15 5.07 32.44
N SER A 287 1.74 6.06 31.77
CA SER A 287 1.00 7.20 31.22
C SER A 287 0.00 6.76 30.16
N PHE A 288 0.41 5.85 29.27
CA PHE A 288 -0.46 5.31 28.23
C PHE A 288 -1.64 4.51 28.80
N ARG A 289 -1.41 3.69 29.83
CA ARG A 289 -2.46 2.92 30.53
C ARG A 289 -3.50 3.79 31.23
N ARG A 290 -3.09 4.94 31.77
CA ARG A 290 -4.03 5.89 32.37
C ARG A 290 -4.93 6.57 31.34
N LEU A 291 -4.42 6.74 30.13
CA LEU A 291 -5.07 7.52 29.08
C LEU A 291 -5.96 6.68 28.16
N VAL A 292 -5.52 5.48 27.78
CA VAL A 292 -6.15 4.67 26.75
C VAL A 292 -6.76 3.40 27.36
N PRO A 293 -8.10 3.22 27.33
CA PRO A 293 -8.77 2.07 27.95
C PRO A 293 -8.27 0.69 27.49
N CYS A 294 -7.89 0.55 26.21
CA CYS A 294 -7.37 -0.68 25.61
C CYS A 294 -5.83 -0.79 25.66
N ALA A 295 -5.16 0.01 26.51
CA ALA A 295 -3.71 0.11 26.54
C ALA A 295 -3.02 -1.22 26.86
N GLN A 296 -3.58 -2.05 27.74
CA GLN A 296 -2.94 -3.29 28.17
C GLN A 296 -2.81 -4.27 26.99
N GLU A 297 -3.91 -4.49 26.26
CA GLU A 297 -3.94 -5.34 25.07
C GLU A 297 -3.11 -4.74 23.94
N ALA A 298 -3.18 -3.41 23.76
CA ALA A 298 -2.43 -2.72 22.72
C ALA A 298 -0.91 -2.81 22.94
N LEU A 299 -0.43 -2.64 24.17
CA LEU A 299 0.99 -2.82 24.53
C LEU A 299 1.46 -4.26 24.32
N ALA A 300 0.63 -5.25 24.67
CA ALA A 300 0.95 -6.66 24.41
C ALA A 300 1.11 -6.94 22.90
N GLY A 301 0.17 -6.45 22.08
CA GLY A 301 0.26 -6.55 20.62
C GLY A 301 1.48 -5.84 20.04
N LEU A 302 1.82 -4.67 20.59
CA LEU A 302 2.99 -3.89 20.15
C LEU A 302 4.31 -4.61 20.45
N ARG A 303 4.45 -5.22 21.64
CA ARG A 303 5.62 -6.03 21.99
C ARG A 303 5.74 -7.28 21.12
N ALA A 304 4.63 -7.98 20.88
CA ALA A 304 4.62 -9.16 20.00
C ALA A 304 5.03 -8.80 18.56
N TRP A 305 4.53 -7.67 18.04
CA TRP A 305 4.95 -7.14 16.74
C TRP A 305 6.44 -6.80 16.71
N GLY A 306 6.93 -6.10 17.74
CA GLY A 306 8.34 -5.76 17.90
C GLY A 306 9.25 -6.99 17.89
N GLN A 307 8.93 -7.99 18.71
CA GLN A 307 9.65 -9.27 18.78
C GLN A 307 9.66 -10.01 17.44
N ALA A 308 8.52 -10.05 16.74
CA ALA A 308 8.41 -10.69 15.43
C ALA A 308 9.31 -10.00 14.39
N LEU A 309 9.26 -8.67 14.30
CA LEU A 309 10.06 -7.94 13.32
C LEU A 309 11.56 -8.01 13.63
N GLN A 310 11.94 -7.91 14.91
CA GLN A 310 13.33 -8.11 15.32
C GLN A 310 13.82 -9.54 15.03
N GLY A 311 12.96 -10.55 15.21
CA GLY A 311 13.25 -11.94 14.82
C GLY A 311 13.51 -12.08 13.32
N LEU A 312 12.58 -11.59 12.48
CA LEU A 312 12.73 -11.59 11.02
C LEU A 312 13.98 -10.82 10.56
N ASN A 313 14.32 -9.71 11.22
CA ASN A 313 15.53 -8.94 10.94
C ASN A 313 16.80 -9.75 11.24
N ARG A 314 16.87 -10.40 12.41
CA ARG A 314 18.00 -11.24 12.82
C ARG A 314 18.18 -12.46 11.91
N GLU A 315 17.08 -13.01 11.40
CA GLU A 315 17.09 -14.12 10.45
C GLU A 315 17.39 -13.71 8.99
N GLY A 316 17.53 -12.40 8.70
CA GLY A 316 17.77 -11.91 7.33
C GLY A 316 16.57 -12.06 6.40
N ARG A 317 15.35 -12.14 6.95
CA ARG A 317 14.10 -12.39 6.19
C ARG A 317 13.27 -11.13 5.95
N LEU A 318 13.71 -9.97 6.42
CA LEU A 318 13.05 -8.71 6.14
C LEU A 318 13.49 -8.16 4.77
N GLU A 319 12.51 -7.88 3.92
CA GLU A 319 12.73 -7.23 2.62
C GLU A 319 12.89 -5.71 2.74
N ARG A 320 12.55 -5.14 3.91
CA ARG A 320 12.65 -3.72 4.23
C ARG A 320 13.15 -3.56 5.67
N GLY A 321 14.11 -2.66 5.88
CA GLY A 321 14.66 -2.43 7.22
C GLY A 321 13.64 -1.84 8.20
N LEU A 322 13.81 -2.15 9.50
CA LEU A 322 12.91 -1.77 10.60
C LEU A 322 12.55 -0.27 10.61
N ARG A 323 13.53 0.61 10.42
CA ARG A 323 13.31 2.07 10.37
C ARG A 323 12.35 2.49 9.24
N GLY A 324 12.39 1.79 8.11
CA GLY A 324 11.54 2.07 6.95
C GLY A 324 10.11 1.57 7.15
N ILE A 325 9.97 0.46 7.87
CA ILE A 325 8.68 -0.10 8.30
C ILE A 325 8.05 0.83 9.35
N ALA A 326 8.82 1.23 10.37
CA ALA A 326 8.39 2.13 11.43
C ALA A 326 7.86 3.46 10.87
N ALA A 327 8.57 4.06 9.91
CA ALA A 327 8.12 5.29 9.26
C ALA A 327 6.76 5.10 8.54
N ALA A 328 6.55 3.96 7.88
CA ALA A 328 5.27 3.65 7.25
C ALA A 328 4.16 3.46 8.30
N CYS A 329 4.42 2.71 9.37
CA CYS A 329 3.48 2.51 10.48
C CYS A 329 3.06 3.83 11.13
N THR A 330 3.99 4.76 11.37
CA THR A 330 3.69 6.10 11.89
C THR A 330 2.69 6.84 11.01
N LEU A 331 2.86 6.79 9.69
CA LEU A 331 1.96 7.46 8.75
C LEU A 331 0.58 6.81 8.71
N PHE A 332 0.52 5.48 8.83
CA PHE A 332 -0.73 4.73 8.95
C PHE A 332 -1.45 5.04 10.28
N HIS A 333 -0.71 5.21 11.37
CA HIS A 333 -1.25 5.66 12.65
C HIS A 333 -1.83 7.07 12.54
N TRP A 334 -1.07 8.04 12.01
CA TRP A 334 -1.56 9.42 11.85
C TRP A 334 -2.77 9.53 10.94
N ASN A 335 -2.86 8.66 9.92
CA ASN A 335 -4.04 8.55 9.09
C ASN A 335 -5.28 8.10 9.89
N ARG A 336 -5.16 7.09 10.76
CA ARG A 336 -6.26 6.65 11.64
C ARG A 336 -6.60 7.71 12.70
N MET A 337 -5.59 8.44 13.15
CA MET A 337 -5.79 9.60 14.01
C MET A 337 -6.45 10.77 13.29
N ALA A 338 -6.68 10.74 11.97
CA ALA A 338 -7.20 11.87 11.19
C ALA A 338 -6.43 13.18 11.42
N PHE A 339 -5.12 13.10 11.49
CA PHE A 339 -4.30 14.31 11.50
C PHE A 339 -4.36 15.00 10.13
N ALA A 340 -4.61 16.30 10.15
CA ALA A 340 -4.54 17.18 9.00
C ALA A 340 -3.09 17.29 8.51
N TRP A 341 -2.92 17.70 7.26
CA TRP A 341 -1.60 17.84 6.65
C TRP A 341 -0.64 18.74 7.46
N LEU A 342 -1.16 19.86 8.00
CA LEU A 342 -0.37 20.77 8.82
C LEU A 342 0.14 20.12 10.11
N GLU A 343 -0.66 19.22 10.71
CA GLU A 343 -0.29 18.47 11.91
C GLU A 343 0.80 17.45 11.59
N HIS A 344 0.73 16.79 10.44
CA HIS A 344 1.80 15.91 9.97
C HIS A 344 3.15 16.66 9.88
N LEU A 345 3.16 17.84 9.25
CA LEU A 345 4.37 18.67 9.10
C LEU A 345 4.90 19.12 10.46
N LEU A 346 4.03 19.65 11.32
CA LEU A 346 4.39 20.15 12.64
C LEU A 346 4.99 19.05 13.52
N ILE A 347 4.33 17.89 13.60
CA ILE A 347 4.77 16.78 14.44
C ILE A 347 6.06 16.16 13.88
N ALA A 348 6.16 15.97 12.57
CA ALA A 348 7.36 15.39 11.96
C ALA A 348 8.58 16.28 12.16
N GLU A 349 8.44 17.60 11.99
CA GLU A 349 9.51 18.56 12.24
C GLU A 349 9.89 18.61 13.72
N ALA A 350 8.91 18.68 14.63
CA ALA A 350 9.16 18.73 16.06
C ALA A 350 9.87 17.45 16.55
N ARG A 351 9.40 16.26 16.13
CA ARG A 351 10.04 14.98 16.45
C ARG A 351 11.47 14.88 15.92
N TYR A 352 11.69 15.30 14.68
CA TYR A 352 13.03 15.31 14.08
C TYR A 352 14.01 16.19 14.85
N ARG A 353 13.56 17.35 15.35
CA ARG A 353 14.40 18.23 16.18
C ARG A 353 14.58 17.69 17.61
N SER A 354 13.54 17.14 18.21
CA SER A 354 13.55 16.71 19.62
C SER A 354 14.30 15.41 19.87
N THR A 355 14.45 14.56 18.84
CA THR A 355 15.14 13.26 18.93
C THR A 355 16.51 13.27 18.28
N ARG A 356 16.99 14.42 17.80
CA ARG A 356 18.30 14.53 17.15
C ARG A 356 19.41 14.21 18.17
N PRO A 357 20.23 13.17 17.94
CA PRO A 357 21.37 12.88 18.79
C PRO A 357 22.39 14.03 18.74
N GLU A 358 23.13 14.19 19.84
CA GLU A 358 24.22 15.17 19.95
C GLU A 358 25.42 14.87 19.04
#